data_AF-A0AAP4X3V9-F1
#
_entry.id   AF-A0AAP4X3V9-F1
#
_cell.length_a   1.000
_cell.length_b   1.000
_cell.length_c   1.000
_cell.angle_alpha   90.00
_cell.angle_beta   90.00
_cell.angle_gamma   90.00
#
_symmetry.space_group_name_H-M   'P 1'
#
loop_
_entity.id
_entity.type
_entity.pdbx_description
1 polymer ?
#
loop_
_entity_poly.entity_id
_entity_poly.type
_entity_poly.pdbx_seq_one_letter_code
_entity_poly.pdbx_strand_id
1 'polypeptide(L)'
;MTAINRTYTTELKQQVIMEVQQQNRLISDVAKQYSVSAKTIYQWVRKKDQRLSATMNKSATMNKSAITAEIANLQRKLSQLNQQLVAINSN
;
A
#
# COMPACT_ATOMS: atom_id res chain seq x y z
N MET A 1 34.19 13.26 15.74
CA MET A 1 33.23 13.94 14.85
C MET A 1 31.83 13.49 15.22
N THR A 2 31.05 14.35 15.87
CA THR A 2 29.67 14.07 16.30
C THR A 2 28.74 14.13 15.09
N ALA A 3 28.11 13.00 14.73
CA ALA A 3 27.12 12.98 13.67
C ALA A 3 25.89 13.78 14.11
N ILE A 4 25.74 15.01 13.62
CA ILE A 4 24.55 15.83 13.85
C ILE A 4 23.37 15.14 13.17
N ASN A 5 22.48 14.54 13.95
CA ASN A 5 21.29 13.89 13.45
C ASN A 5 20.26 14.97 13.08
N ARG A 6 20.32 15.46 11.84
CA ARG A 6 19.36 16.45 11.33
C ARG A 6 17.97 15.82 11.24
N THR A 7 17.08 16.24 12.12
CA THR A 7 15.66 15.87 12.10
C THR A 7 14.91 16.77 11.13
N TYR A 8 14.21 16.16 10.18
CA TYR A 8 13.36 16.88 9.23
C TYR A 8 11.89 16.63 9.55
N THR A 9 11.07 17.68 9.46
CA THR A 9 9.61 17.61 9.65
C THR A 9 8.96 16.71 8.60
N THR A 10 7.79 16.17 8.92
CA THR A 10 7.07 15.24 8.03
C THR A 10 6.58 15.98 6.78
N GLU A 11 6.16 17.22 6.95
CA GLU A 11 5.65 18.12 5.92
C GLU A 11 6.74 18.40 4.87
N LEU A 12 7.95 18.72 5.32
CA LEU A 12 9.09 18.95 4.43
C LEU A 12 9.42 17.70 3.60
N LYS A 13 9.43 16.52 4.24
CA LYS A 13 9.67 15.25 3.53
C LYS A 13 8.62 15.01 2.47
N GLN A 14 7.35 15.25 2.79
CA GLN A 14 6.24 15.07 1.86
C GLN A 14 6.39 15.99 0.64
N GLN A 15 6.72 17.26 0.87
CA GLN A 15 6.89 18.25 -0.19
C GLN A 15 8.05 17.91 -1.12
N VAL A 16 9.22 17.57 -0.55
CA VAL A 16 10.40 17.15 -1.31
C VAL A 16 10.12 15.92 -2.17
N ILE A 17 9.45 14.90 -1.62
CA ILE A 17 9.10 13.71 -2.40
C ILE A 17 8.10 14.05 -3.51
N MET A 18 7.15 14.95 -3.25
CA MET A 18 6.17 15.39 -4.24
C MET A 18 6.83 16.09 -5.42
N GLU A 19 7.77 16.99 -5.20
CA GLU A 19 8.49 17.67 -6.29
C GLU A 19 9.33 16.69 -7.12
N VAL A 20 9.98 15.72 -6.48
CA VAL A 20 10.77 14.70 -7.21
C VAL A 20 9.87 13.76 -8.02
N GLN A 21 8.76 13.27 -7.43
CA GLN A 21 7.91 12.27 -8.09
C GLN A 21 6.88 12.87 -9.07
N GLN A 22 6.30 14.03 -8.78
CA GLN A 22 5.21 14.62 -9.58
C GLN A 22 5.71 15.66 -10.58
N GLN A 23 6.71 16.46 -10.22
CA GLN A 23 7.27 17.50 -11.10
C GLN A 23 8.51 17.00 -11.86
N ASN A 24 8.89 15.73 -11.67
CA ASN A 24 10.02 15.06 -12.33
C ASN A 24 11.35 15.83 -12.19
N ARG A 25 11.53 16.53 -11.06
CA ARG A 25 12.74 17.32 -10.78
C ARG A 25 13.88 16.42 -10.36
N LEU A 26 15.09 16.78 -10.75
CA LEU A 26 16.29 16.05 -10.34
C LEU A 26 16.49 16.16 -8.83
N ILE A 27 16.77 15.03 -8.19
CA ILE A 27 17.06 14.94 -6.75
C ILE A 27 18.20 15.91 -6.35
N SER A 28 19.18 16.10 -7.22
CA SER A 28 20.30 17.02 -7.01
C SER A 28 19.87 18.48 -6.85
N ASP A 29 18.84 18.90 -7.58
CA ASP A 29 18.39 20.29 -7.59
C ASP A 29 17.49 20.57 -6.38
N VAL A 30 16.60 19.62 -6.08
CA VAL A 30 15.78 19.65 -4.86
C VAL A 30 16.65 19.59 -3.61
N ALA A 31 17.73 18.79 -3.62
CA ALA A 31 18.71 18.73 -2.54
C ALA A 31 19.34 20.10 -2.24
N LYS A 32 19.74 20.83 -3.28
CA LYS A 32 20.32 22.18 -3.15
C LYS A 32 19.27 23.17 -2.62
N GLN A 33 18.07 23.16 -3.18
CA GLN A 33 17.01 24.09 -2.81
C GLN A 33 16.59 23.97 -1.34
N TYR A 34 16.48 22.74 -0.83
CA TYR A 34 16.05 22.49 0.54
C TYR A 34 17.21 22.29 1.52
N SER A 35 18.46 22.44 1.08
CA SER A 35 19.67 22.15 1.89
C SER A 35 19.62 20.76 2.54
N VAL A 36 19.10 19.77 1.81
CA VAL A 36 19.00 18.38 2.22
C VAL A 36 19.98 17.57 1.38
N SER A 37 20.67 16.60 1.99
CA SER A 37 21.54 15.73 1.20
C SER A 37 20.74 14.92 0.18
N ALA A 38 21.23 14.80 -1.05
CA ALA A 38 20.61 13.98 -2.09
C ALA A 38 20.39 12.52 -1.64
N LYS A 39 21.33 11.99 -0.84
CA LYS A 39 21.21 10.65 -0.22
C LYS A 39 20.01 10.56 0.72
N THR A 40 19.75 11.58 1.52
CA THR A 40 18.59 11.64 2.42
C THR A 40 17.29 11.68 1.63
N ILE A 41 17.22 12.49 0.56
CA ILE A 41 16.05 12.57 -0.32
C ILE A 41 15.79 11.20 -0.98
N TYR A 42 16.82 10.56 -1.52
CA TYR A 42 16.72 9.23 -2.11
C TYR A 42 16.15 8.20 -1.11
N GLN A 43 16.62 8.24 0.15
CA GLN A 43 16.08 7.37 1.19
C GLN A 43 14.60 7.63 1.48
N TRP A 44 14.14 8.87 1.41
CA TRP A 44 12.74 9.21 1.62
C TRP A 44 11.84 8.70 0.50
N VAL A 45 12.24 8.93 -0.76
CA VAL A 45 11.53 8.43 -1.93
C VAL A 45 11.44 6.90 -1.89
N ARG A 46 12.58 6.22 -1.69
CA ARG A 46 12.64 4.75 -1.61
C ARG A 46 11.78 4.17 -0.48
N LYS A 47 11.78 4.79 0.70
CA LYS A 47 10.94 4.35 1.83
C LYS A 47 9.45 4.52 1.55
N LYS A 48 9.06 5.56 0.81
CA LYS A 48 7.66 5.76 0.41
C LYS A 48 7.20 4.68 -0.56
N ASP A 49 8.00 4.38 -1.58
CA ASP A 49 7.65 3.34 -2.56
C ASP A 49 7.53 1.97 -1.90
N GLN A 50 8.44 1.63 -0.97
CA GLN A 50 8.37 0.38 -0.22
C GLN A 50 7.11 0.29 0.68
N ARG A 51 6.69 1.41 1.27
CA ARG A 51 5.44 1.48 2.04
C ARG A 51 4.22 1.32 1.14
N LEU A 52 4.22 1.94 -0.04
CA LEU A 52 3.13 1.80 -1.01
C LEU A 52 2.98 0.35 -1.48
N SER A 53 4.09 -0.32 -1.82
CA SER A 53 4.06 -1.74 -2.21
C SER A 53 3.58 -2.65 -1.07
N ALA A 54 4.02 -2.38 0.17
CA ALA A 54 3.59 -3.16 1.33
C ALA A 54 2.08 -2.98 1.62
N THR A 55 1.57 -1.76 1.55
CA THR A 55 0.14 -1.46 1.73
C THR A 55 -0.71 -2.08 0.62
N MET A 56 -0.26 -2.00 -0.63
CA MET A 56 -0.95 -2.58 -1.77
C MET A 56 -1.05 -4.11 -1.66
N ASN A 57 0.05 -4.78 -1.29
CA ASN A 57 0.07 -6.23 -1.06
C ASN A 57 -0.82 -6.63 0.12
N LYS A 58 -0.84 -5.86 1.21
CA LYS A 58 -1.72 -6.11 2.36
C LYS A 58 -3.21 -5.99 1.97
N SER A 59 -3.58 -4.93 1.24
CA SER A 59 -4.96 -4.73 0.76
C SER A 59 -5.40 -5.85 -0.18
N ALA A 60 -4.55 -6.24 -1.14
CA ALA A 60 -4.81 -7.36 -2.04
C ALA A 60 -5.01 -8.68 -1.29
N THR A 61 -4.22 -8.94 -0.24
CA THR A 61 -4.34 -10.13 0.60
C THR A 61 -5.66 -10.15 1.37
N MET A 62 -6.05 -9.02 1.97
CA MET A 62 -7.32 -8.90 2.69
C MET A 62 -8.51 -9.10 1.75
N ASN A 63 -8.50 -8.46 0.57
CA ASN A 63 -9.55 -8.62 -0.43
C ASN A 63 -9.68 -10.07 -0.91
N LYS A 64 -8.55 -10.74 -1.16
CA LYS A 64 -8.54 -12.17 -1.53
C LYS A 64 -9.20 -13.03 -0.44
N SER A 65 -8.84 -12.82 0.83
CA SER A 65 -9.42 -13.58 1.95
C SER A 65 -10.94 -13.39 2.07
N ALA A 66 -11.41 -12.16 1.92
CA ALA A 66 -12.84 -11.82 1.96
C ALA A 66 -13.61 -12.48 0.81
N ILE A 67 -13.06 -12.42 -0.41
CA ILE A 67 -13.65 -13.08 -1.59
C ILE A 67 -13.71 -14.60 -1.38
N THR A 68 -12.64 -15.23 -0.89
CA THR A 68 -12.65 -16.67 -0.60
C THR A 68 -13.67 -17.07 0.47
N ALA A 69 -13.87 -16.23 1.49
CA ALA A 69 -14.89 -16.49 2.51
C ALA A 69 -16.31 -16.41 1.92
N GLU A 70 -16.56 -15.44 1.05
CA GLU A 70 -17.86 -15.28 0.39
C GLU A 70 -18.16 -16.45 -0.57
N ILE A 71 -17.16 -16.89 -1.34
CA ILE A 71 -17.29 -18.09 -2.21
C ILE A 71 -17.69 -19.31 -1.37
N ALA A 72 -17.03 -19.54 -0.23
CA ALA A 72 -17.34 -20.66 0.65
C ALA A 72 -18.75 -20.56 1.28
N ASN A 73 -19.25 -19.34 1.50
CA ASN A 73 -20.60 -19.11 2.00
C ASN A 73 -21.65 -19.42 0.92
N LEU A 74 -21.43 -18.92 -0.30
CA LEU A 74 -22.32 -19.16 -1.44
C LEU A 74 -22.39 -20.65 -1.80
N GLN A 75 -21.25 -21.36 -1.79
CA GLN A 75 -21.20 -22.81 -2.01
C GLN A 75 -22.02 -23.59 -0.97
N ARG A 76 -21.96 -23.19 0.31
CA ARG A 76 -22.80 -23.78 1.36
C ARG A 76 -24.28 -23.53 1.10
N LYS A 77 -24.65 -22.31 0.74
CA LYS A 77 -26.04 -21.94 0.49
C LYS A 77 -26.62 -22.69 -0.72
N LEU A 78 -25.87 -22.81 -1.81
CA LEU A 78 -26.25 -23.63 -2.97
C LEU A 78 -26.47 -25.10 -2.58
N SER A 79 -25.58 -25.66 -1.76
CA SER A 79 -25.69 -27.05 -1.30
C SER A 79 -26.96 -27.27 -0.47
N GLN A 80 -27.30 -26.32 0.41
CA GLN A 80 -28.51 -26.37 1.22
C GLN A 80 -29.78 -26.28 0.35
N LEU A 81 -29.82 -25.35 -0.60
CA LEU A 81 -30.96 -25.23 -1.51
C LEU A 81 -31.16 -26.50 -2.33
N ASN A 82 -30.08 -27.09 -2.85
CA ASN A 82 -30.16 -28.35 -3.58
C ASN A 82 -30.72 -29.48 -2.72
N GLN A 83 -30.31 -29.59 -1.45
CA GLN A 83 -30.86 -30.58 -0.51
C GLN A 83 -32.35 -30.37 -0.25
N GLN A 84 -32.79 -29.11 -0.09
CA GLN A 84 -34.21 -28.78 0.08
C GLN A 84 -35.05 -29.18 -1.14
N LEU A 85 -34.56 -28.89 -2.35
CA LEU A 85 -35.25 -29.27 -3.59
C LEU A 85 -35.37 -30.78 -3.73
N VAL A 86 -34.31 -31.53 -3.42
CA VAL A 86 -34.35 -33.00 -3.45
C VAL A 86 -35.37 -33.54 -2.44
N ALA A 87 -35.41 -33.00 -1.23
CA ALA A 87 -36.36 -33.41 -0.20
C ALA A 87 -37.82 -33.14 -0.60
N ILE A 88 -38.09 -32.02 -1.29
CA ILE A 88 -39.44 -31.68 -1.78
C ILE A 88 -39.86 -32.61 -2.91
N ASN A 89 -38.97 -32.90 -3.86
CA ASN A 89 -39.27 -33.76 -5.01
C ASN A 89 -39.32 -35.26 -4.67
N SER A 90 -38.96 -35.65 -3.44
CA SER A 90 -38.98 -37.05 -2.96
C SER A 90 -40.21 -37.38 -2.09
N ASN A 91 -41.11 -36.42 -1.86
CA ASN A 91 -42.45 -36.60 -1.25
C ASN A 91 -43.53 -36.54 -2.34
#